data_AF-A0A1Q5SQP9-F1
#
_entry.id   AF-A0A1Q5SQP9-F1
#
_cell.length_a   1.000
_cell.length_b   1.000
_cell.length_c   1.000
_cell.angle_alpha   90.00
_cell.angle_beta   90.00
_cell.angle_gamma   90.00
#
_symmetry.space_group_name_H-M   'P 1'
#
loop_
_entity.id
_entity.type
_entity.pdbx_description
1 polymer ?
#
loop_
_entity_poly.entity_id
_entity_poly.type
_entity_poly.pdbx_seq_one_letter_code
_entity_poly.pdbx_strand_id
1 'polypeptide(L)'
;MHKPEYLSCEKAASLSVGLATVAQVLYAIMKPPLPSLDIPANSSPTLLVYGGSSATEAVGAPITHIVDCLGNEESATFCSKILAPAGGHYHSIKVPVPEPFKRLRPEESVVATTALGYTMFGERFEFPGVAELPADPVMEEFAKKWVLVGEKLVQTGQIQPHPVEIRGGGLVGVLEGLREIRTQGPRGKKIVYSQE
;
A
#
# COMPACT_ATOMS: atom_id res chain seq x y z
N MET A 1 -8.12 -10.65 -12.75
CA MET A 1 -8.77 -9.40 -13.18
C MET A 1 -8.68 -9.30 -14.69
N HIS A 2 -9.79 -9.06 -15.38
CA HIS A 2 -9.80 -8.84 -16.82
C HIS A 2 -9.32 -7.43 -17.16
N LYS A 3 -8.52 -7.31 -18.23
CA LYS A 3 -8.07 -6.03 -18.76
C LYS A 3 -9.26 -5.31 -19.41
N PRO A 4 -9.59 -4.06 -19.04
CA PRO A 4 -10.55 -3.26 -19.79
C PRO A 4 -10.11 -3.04 -21.24
N GLU A 5 -11.06 -2.90 -22.16
CA GLU A 5 -10.77 -2.66 -23.59
C GLU A 5 -10.01 -1.35 -23.82
N TYR A 6 -10.34 -0.31 -23.05
CA TYR A 6 -9.74 1.02 -23.19
C TYR A 6 -8.29 1.13 -22.67
N LEU A 7 -7.79 0.12 -21.94
CA LEU A 7 -6.41 0.10 -21.44
C LEU A 7 -5.49 -0.74 -22.33
N SER A 8 -4.30 -0.23 -22.61
CA SER A 8 -3.21 -1.04 -23.19
C SER A 8 -2.72 -2.09 -22.18
N CYS A 9 -2.04 -3.14 -22.67
CA CYS A 9 -1.50 -4.19 -21.81
C CYS A 9 -0.47 -3.62 -20.81
N GLU A 10 0.34 -2.66 -21.23
CA GLU A 10 1.38 -2.03 -20.39
C GLU A 10 0.75 -1.24 -19.25
N LYS A 11 -0.31 -0.48 -19.54
CA LYS A 11 -1.06 0.28 -18.53
C LYS A 11 -1.76 -0.65 -17.54
N ALA A 12 -2.31 -1.76 -18.02
CA ALA A 12 -2.96 -2.74 -17.15
C ALA A 12 -1.97 -3.50 -16.27
N ALA A 13 -0.80 -3.85 -16.81
CA ALA A 13 0.28 -4.53 -16.08
C ALA A 13 0.78 -3.71 -14.88
N SER A 14 0.65 -2.39 -14.92
CA SER A 14 1.09 -1.51 -13.85
C SER A 14 0.14 -1.43 -12.64
N LEU A 15 -1.06 -2.03 -12.69
CA LEU A 15 -2.09 -1.88 -11.64
C LEU A 15 -1.98 -2.89 -10.49
N SER A 16 -1.61 -4.14 -10.79
CA SER A 16 -1.86 -5.32 -9.94
C SER A 16 -1.42 -5.16 -8.47
N VAL A 17 -0.12 -4.93 -8.25
CA VAL A 17 0.45 -4.83 -6.90
C VAL A 17 -0.13 -3.64 -6.13
N GLY A 18 -0.32 -2.50 -6.79
CA GLY A 18 -0.86 -1.30 -6.14
C GLY A 18 -2.29 -1.52 -5.64
N LEU A 19 -3.14 -2.12 -6.48
CA LEU A 19 -4.52 -2.45 -6.12
C LEU A 19 -4.59 -3.43 -4.95
N ALA A 20 -3.77 -4.49 -4.96
CA ALA A 20 -3.76 -5.49 -3.90
C ALA A 20 -3.28 -4.90 -2.57
N THR A 21 -2.21 -4.10 -2.60
CA THR A 21 -1.69 -3.48 -1.37
C THR A 21 -2.68 -2.49 -0.76
N VAL A 22 -3.26 -1.60 -1.56
CA VAL A 22 -4.29 -0.65 -1.05
C VAL A 22 -5.46 -1.41 -0.43
N ALA A 23 -5.87 -2.52 -1.04
CA ALA A 23 -6.92 -3.38 -0.53
C ALA A 23 -6.61 -3.92 0.87
N GLN A 24 -5.44 -4.56 0.97
CA GLN A 24 -4.96 -5.18 2.19
C GLN A 24 -4.85 -4.13 3.31
N VAL A 25 -4.19 -3.01 3.03
CA VAL A 25 -3.95 -1.98 4.04
C VAL A 25 -5.26 -1.34 4.50
N LEU A 26 -6.04 -0.78 3.57
CA LEU A 26 -7.20 0.03 3.94
C LEU A 26 -8.38 -0.83 4.36
N TYR A 27 -8.72 -1.88 3.61
CA TYR A 27 -9.99 -2.58 3.82
C TYR A 27 -9.86 -3.90 4.60
N ALA A 28 -8.68 -4.51 4.65
CA ALA A 28 -8.46 -5.73 5.43
C ALA A 28 -7.83 -5.46 6.80
N ILE A 29 -6.85 -4.56 6.87
CA ILE A 29 -6.06 -4.33 8.09
C ILE A 29 -6.59 -3.14 8.89
N MET A 30 -6.55 -1.94 8.31
CA MET A 30 -6.87 -0.71 9.03
C MET A 30 -8.37 -0.53 9.22
N LYS A 31 -9.18 -0.98 8.24
CA LYS A 31 -10.64 -0.87 8.24
C LYS A 31 -11.11 0.51 8.73
N PRO A 32 -10.57 1.62 8.19
CA PRO A 32 -11.00 2.93 8.65
C PRO A 32 -12.51 3.07 8.37
N PRO A 33 -13.26 3.78 9.22
CA PRO A 33 -14.66 4.03 8.96
C PRO A 33 -14.81 4.68 7.59
N LEU A 34 -15.81 4.24 6.83
CA LEU A 34 -16.11 4.80 5.51
C LEU A 34 -16.36 6.30 5.66
N PRO A 35 -15.88 7.14 4.73
CA PRO A 35 -16.25 8.54 4.71
C PRO A 35 -17.76 8.62 4.42
N SER A 36 -18.59 8.70 5.45
CA SER A 36 -20.01 9.00 5.30
C SER A 36 -20.21 10.50 5.19
N LEU A 37 -21.07 10.91 4.26
CA LEU A 37 -21.42 12.32 3.99
C LEU A 37 -22.02 13.04 5.21
N ASP A 38 -22.39 12.30 6.27
CA ASP A 38 -23.08 12.80 7.46
C ASP A 38 -22.19 12.90 8.73
N ILE A 39 -20.85 12.74 8.63
CA ILE A 39 -19.98 12.90 9.81
C ILE A 39 -19.70 14.40 10.04
N PRO A 40 -20.01 14.96 11.22
CA PRO A 40 -19.62 16.32 11.54
C PRO A 40 -18.09 16.47 11.46
N ALA A 41 -17.62 17.55 10.85
CA ALA A 41 -16.23 17.82 10.43
C ALA A 41 -15.13 17.71 11.53
N ASN A 42 -15.48 17.38 12.77
CA ASN A 42 -14.59 17.32 13.93
C ASN A 42 -14.27 15.89 14.41
N SER A 43 -14.66 14.83 13.68
CA SER A 43 -14.48 13.44 14.16
C SER A 43 -14.13 12.41 13.08
N SER A 44 -13.73 12.86 11.89
CA SER A 44 -13.26 11.94 10.84
C SER A 44 -11.82 11.52 11.14
N PRO A 45 -11.50 10.21 11.19
CA PRO A 45 -10.12 9.77 11.35
C PRO A 45 -9.27 10.27 10.18
N THR A 46 -8.23 11.04 10.50
CA THR A 46 -7.28 11.52 9.51
C THR A 46 -6.30 10.42 9.15
N LEU A 47 -6.35 9.99 7.88
CA LEU A 47 -5.40 9.06 7.26
C LEU A 47 -4.30 9.84 6.54
N LEU A 48 -3.06 9.69 6.98
CA LEU A 48 -1.88 10.14 6.27
C LEU A 48 -1.30 9.01 5.42
N VAL A 49 -1.04 9.26 4.14
CA VAL A 49 -0.21 8.40 3.29
C VAL A 49 1.16 9.05 3.16
N TYR A 50 2.14 8.53 3.90
CA TYR A 50 3.51 9.05 3.91
C TYR A 50 4.38 8.35 2.87
N GLY A 51 5.16 9.12 2.11
CA GLY A 51 6.02 8.57 1.06
C GLY A 51 5.31 8.18 -0.25
N GLY A 52 4.03 8.53 -0.42
CA GLY A 52 3.41 8.56 -1.74
C GLY A 52 4.03 9.67 -2.61
N SER A 53 3.89 9.59 -3.94
CA SER A 53 4.34 10.65 -4.88
C SER A 53 3.71 12.03 -4.61
N SER A 54 2.70 12.08 -3.74
CA SER A 54 2.06 13.25 -3.17
C SER A 54 1.71 12.92 -1.71
N ALA A 55 2.44 13.48 -0.74
CA ALA A 55 2.03 13.43 0.66
C ALA A 55 0.92 14.47 0.86
N THR A 56 -0.30 14.02 1.15
CA THR A 56 -1.39 14.93 1.52
C THR A 56 -1.28 15.20 3.02
N GLU A 57 -0.78 16.36 3.38
CA GLU A 57 -0.72 16.85 4.76
C GLU A 57 -2.07 17.49 5.11
N ALA A 58 -2.83 16.87 6.01
CA ALA A 58 -4.05 17.48 6.55
C ALA A 58 -3.65 18.40 7.71
N VAL A 59 -3.43 19.69 7.42
CA VAL A 59 -3.10 20.70 8.42
C VAL A 59 -4.35 21.01 9.25
N GLY A 60 -4.36 20.58 10.52
CA GLY A 60 -5.34 21.03 11.53
C GLY A 60 -6.07 19.94 12.31
N ALA A 61 -6.03 18.68 11.88
CA ALA A 61 -6.67 17.56 12.57
C ALA A 61 -5.64 16.52 13.09
N PRO A 62 -5.89 15.86 14.23
CA PRO A 62 -4.99 14.83 14.74
C PRO A 62 -4.91 13.64 13.77
N ILE A 63 -3.69 13.21 13.44
CA ILE A 63 -3.43 12.08 12.54
C ILE A 63 -3.60 10.79 13.32
N THR A 64 -4.67 10.04 13.04
CA THR A 64 -4.98 8.80 13.77
C THR A 64 -4.60 7.56 12.99
N HIS A 65 -4.36 7.68 11.69
CA HIS A 65 -4.01 6.58 10.81
C HIS A 65 -2.85 7.01 9.90
N ILE A 66 -1.81 6.18 9.79
CA ILE A 66 -0.65 6.43 8.93
C ILE A 66 -0.34 5.20 8.10
N VAL A 67 -0.21 5.38 6.78
CA VAL A 67 0.36 4.40 5.86
C VAL A 67 1.72 4.91 5.40
N ASP A 68 2.77 4.28 5.88
CA ASP A 68 4.16 4.59 5.55
C ASP A 68 4.64 3.71 4.39
N CYS A 69 4.71 4.32 3.21
CA CYS A 69 5.14 3.70 1.96
C CYS A 69 6.67 3.61 1.82
N LEU A 70 7.44 4.15 2.78
CA LEU A 70 8.91 4.08 2.77
C LEU A 70 9.41 3.00 3.73
N GLY A 71 8.85 2.93 4.93
CA GLY A 71 9.14 1.92 5.94
C GLY A 71 10.62 1.85 6.35
N ASN A 72 11.34 2.96 6.26
CA ASN A 72 12.72 3.09 6.75
C ASN A 72 12.76 3.80 8.11
N GLU A 73 13.93 3.82 8.76
CA GLU A 73 14.09 4.39 10.10
C GLU A 73 13.69 5.88 10.19
N GLU A 74 14.06 6.69 9.19
CA GLU A 74 13.71 8.11 9.14
C GLU A 74 12.19 8.31 9.06
N SER A 75 11.53 7.62 8.12
CA SER A 75 10.08 7.68 7.93
C SER A 75 9.32 7.19 9.16
N ALA A 76 9.76 6.09 9.78
CA ALA A 76 9.17 5.54 10.99
C ALA A 76 9.29 6.52 12.17
N THR A 77 10.47 7.11 12.36
CA THR A 77 10.72 8.11 13.41
C THR A 77 9.92 9.39 13.19
N PHE A 78 9.70 9.78 11.94
CA PHE A 78 8.83 10.90 11.62
C PHE A 78 7.37 10.57 11.92
N CYS A 79 6.88 9.43 11.42
CA CYS A 79 5.50 8.97 11.62
C CYS A 79 5.15 8.83 13.11
N SER A 80 6.08 8.36 13.95
CA SER A 80 5.85 8.21 15.38
C SER A 80 5.59 9.54 16.09
N LYS A 81 6.20 10.63 15.61
CA LYS A 81 6.07 11.98 16.20
C LYS A 81 4.75 12.64 15.83
N ILE A 82 4.22 12.34 14.64
CA ILE A 82 3.02 13.00 14.11
C ILE A 82 1.73 12.21 14.38
N LEU A 83 1.83 10.91 14.68
CA LEU A 83 0.67 10.13 15.10
C LEU A 83 0.07 10.75 16.38
N ALA A 84 -1.25 10.84 16.45
CA ALA A 84 -1.95 11.50 17.53
C ALA A 84 -1.52 10.97 18.91
N PRO A 85 -1.36 11.85 19.92
CA PRO A 85 -1.01 11.43 21.27
C PRO A 85 -2.04 10.48 21.92
N ALA A 86 -3.30 10.56 21.49
CA ALA A 86 -4.37 9.68 21.96
C ALA A 86 -4.25 8.23 21.44
N GLY A 87 -3.32 7.95 20.54
CA GLY A 87 -3.15 6.65 19.89
C GLY A 87 -3.60 6.65 18.43
N GLY A 88 -3.61 5.47 17.82
CA GLY A 88 -3.96 5.31 16.42
C GLY A 88 -3.31 4.10 15.75
N HIS A 89 -3.37 4.06 14.43
CA HIS A 89 -2.89 2.94 13.63
C HIS A 89 -1.77 3.37 12.69
N TYR A 90 -0.57 2.82 12.87
CA TYR A 90 0.52 2.91 11.92
C TYR A 90 0.65 1.62 11.11
N HIS A 91 0.81 1.78 9.80
CA HIS A 91 0.99 0.68 8.87
C HIS A 91 2.22 0.94 8.00
N SER A 92 3.18 0.02 7.98
CA SER A 92 4.36 0.10 7.11
C SER A 92 4.25 -0.86 5.94
N ILE A 93 4.63 -0.44 4.73
CA ILE A 93 4.65 -1.35 3.57
C ILE A 93 5.82 -2.35 3.61
N LYS A 94 6.74 -2.21 4.58
CA LYS A 94 7.89 -3.08 4.79
C LYS A 94 7.73 -3.92 6.04
N VAL A 95 8.09 -5.20 5.92
CA VAL A 95 8.12 -6.16 7.02
C VAL A 95 9.56 -6.30 7.56
N PRO A 96 9.76 -6.44 8.88
CA PRO A 96 8.77 -6.26 9.95
C PRO A 96 8.44 -4.78 10.19
N VAL A 97 7.46 -4.52 11.08
CA VAL A 97 7.21 -3.16 11.60
C VAL A 97 8.54 -2.53 12.07
N PRO A 98 8.91 -1.33 11.61
CA PRO A 98 10.17 -0.69 11.95
C PRO A 98 10.38 -0.51 13.47
N GLU A 99 11.54 -0.96 13.96
CA GLU A 99 11.89 -0.90 15.38
C GLU A 99 11.86 0.50 16.00
N PRO A 100 12.32 1.57 15.30
CA PRO A 100 12.19 2.93 15.82
C PRO A 100 10.75 3.32 16.14
N PHE A 101 9.78 2.89 15.32
CA PHE A 101 8.36 3.19 15.58
C PHE A 101 7.88 2.49 16.86
N LYS A 102 8.13 1.18 16.98
CA LYS A 102 7.73 0.39 18.17
C LYS A 102 8.32 0.97 19.46
N ARG A 103 9.60 1.33 19.42
CA ARG A 103 10.32 1.91 20.57
C ARG A 103 9.75 3.26 20.98
N LEU A 104 9.39 4.11 20.01
CA LEU A 104 8.90 5.46 20.26
C LEU A 104 7.41 5.51 20.61
N ARG A 105 6.63 4.50 20.21
CA ARG A 105 5.18 4.39 20.45
C ARG A 105 4.79 3.00 21.00
N PRO A 106 5.26 2.63 22.21
CA PRO A 106 5.00 1.31 22.78
C PRO A 106 3.63 1.19 23.45
N GLU A 107 2.88 2.28 23.57
CA GLU A 107 1.61 2.30 24.28
C GLU A 107 0.52 1.46 23.60
N GLU A 108 -0.35 0.83 24.39
CA GLU A 108 -1.41 -0.05 23.88
C GLU A 108 -2.46 0.65 23.02
N SER A 109 -2.57 1.98 23.12
CA SER A 109 -3.45 2.78 22.26
C SER A 109 -2.91 2.90 20.82
N VAL A 110 -1.70 2.41 20.53
CA VAL A 110 -1.11 2.38 19.21
C VAL A 110 -1.04 0.96 18.66
N VAL A 111 -1.65 0.78 17.49
CA VAL A 111 -1.56 -0.45 16.71
C VAL A 111 -0.53 -0.24 15.59
N ALA A 112 0.49 -1.08 15.54
CA ALA A 112 1.52 -1.05 14.51
C ALA A 112 1.49 -2.32 13.67
N THR A 113 1.31 -2.19 12.36
CA THR A 113 1.14 -3.30 11.42
C THR A 113 2.01 -3.13 10.18
N THR A 114 2.13 -4.18 9.39
CA THR A 114 2.91 -4.19 8.16
C THR A 114 2.19 -4.91 7.03
N ALA A 115 2.46 -4.52 5.78
CA ALA A 115 1.94 -5.18 4.60
C ALA A 115 2.77 -6.42 4.29
N LEU A 116 2.08 -7.51 3.98
CA LEU A 116 2.70 -8.68 3.39
C LEU A 116 1.76 -9.25 2.35
N GLY A 117 1.91 -8.81 1.11
CA GLY A 117 0.96 -9.09 0.04
C GLY A 117 0.69 -10.59 -0.19
N TYR A 118 1.64 -11.46 0.16
CA TYR A 118 1.50 -12.91 0.06
C TYR A 118 0.37 -13.48 0.92
N THR A 119 -0.04 -12.82 2.02
CA THR A 119 -1.17 -13.31 2.83
C THR A 119 -2.50 -13.26 2.07
N MET A 120 -2.59 -12.47 0.99
CA MET A 120 -3.78 -12.42 0.12
C MET A 120 -4.01 -13.73 -0.64
N PHE A 121 -3.02 -14.62 -0.72
CA PHE A 121 -3.20 -15.97 -1.24
C PHE A 121 -3.88 -16.92 -0.25
N GLY A 122 -3.89 -16.58 1.05
CA GLY A 122 -4.45 -17.41 2.11
C GLY A 122 -3.64 -18.64 2.48
N GLU A 123 -2.53 -18.89 1.80
CA GLU A 123 -1.68 -20.06 2.02
C GLU A 123 -0.64 -19.82 3.12
N ARG A 124 -0.17 -20.91 3.72
CA ARG A 124 1.00 -20.90 4.61
C ARG A 124 2.25 -20.61 3.78
N PHE A 125 3.13 -19.73 4.28
CA PHE A 125 4.44 -19.49 3.64
C PHE A 125 5.50 -19.06 4.65
N GLU A 126 6.76 -19.18 4.24
CA GLU A 126 7.93 -18.69 4.97
C GLU A 126 8.44 -17.41 4.30
N PHE A 127 8.87 -16.42 5.09
CA PHE A 127 9.39 -15.17 4.56
C PHE A 127 10.69 -14.77 5.27
N PRO A 128 11.78 -14.46 4.55
CA PRO A 128 13.06 -14.11 5.17
C PRO A 128 12.93 -12.94 6.15
N GLY A 129 13.48 -13.11 7.36
CA GLY A 129 13.40 -12.09 8.42
C GLY A 129 12.06 -12.07 9.18
N VAL A 130 11.13 -12.95 8.83
CA VAL A 130 9.89 -13.22 9.56
C VAL A 130 9.86 -14.71 9.91
N ALA A 131 9.09 -15.08 10.92
CA ALA A 131 8.78 -16.49 11.17
C ALA A 131 7.87 -17.05 10.08
N GLU A 132 7.60 -18.36 10.15
CA GLU A 132 6.56 -19.00 9.37
C GLU A 132 5.19 -18.34 9.61
N LEU A 133 4.49 -18.02 8.52
CA LEU A 133 3.16 -17.44 8.56
C LEU A 133 2.12 -18.52 8.25
N PRO A 134 1.09 -18.67 9.09
CA PRO A 134 0.04 -19.66 8.87
C PRO A 134 -0.83 -19.28 7.67
N ALA A 135 -1.60 -20.25 7.19
CA ALA A 135 -2.68 -20.00 6.25
C ALA A 135 -3.70 -19.01 6.85
N ASP A 136 -4.23 -18.13 6.00
CA ASP A 136 -5.19 -17.08 6.37
C ASP A 136 -6.42 -17.13 5.44
N PRO A 137 -7.39 -18.02 5.73
CA PRO A 137 -8.59 -18.16 4.91
C PRO A 137 -9.47 -16.91 4.92
N VAL A 138 -9.38 -16.07 5.96
CA VAL A 138 -10.12 -14.82 6.05
C VAL A 138 -9.57 -13.81 5.05
N MET A 139 -8.25 -13.71 4.95
CA MET A 139 -7.59 -12.86 3.95
C MET A 139 -7.84 -13.36 2.52
N GLU A 140 -7.87 -14.66 2.31
CA GLU A 140 -8.22 -15.27 1.02
C GLU A 140 -9.63 -14.88 0.57
N GLU A 141 -10.61 -15.02 1.47
CA GLU A 141 -12.00 -14.67 1.19
C GLU A 141 -12.13 -13.17 0.89
N PHE A 142 -11.43 -12.33 1.66
CA PHE A 142 -11.34 -10.91 1.39
C PHE A 142 -10.74 -10.63 0.00
N ALA A 143 -9.63 -11.27 -0.36
CA ALA A 143 -8.97 -11.09 -1.66
C ALA A 143 -9.88 -11.48 -2.84
N LYS A 144 -10.61 -12.60 -2.71
CA LYS A 144 -11.62 -13.06 -3.68
C LYS A 144 -12.76 -12.06 -3.86
N LYS A 145 -13.20 -11.40 -2.79
CA LYS A 145 -14.21 -10.33 -2.87
C LYS A 145 -13.62 -9.06 -3.50
N TRP A 146 -12.41 -8.69 -3.08
CA TRP A 146 -11.75 -7.47 -3.55
C TRP A 146 -11.45 -7.50 -5.04
N VAL A 147 -11.03 -8.63 -5.62
CA VAL A 147 -10.70 -8.68 -7.06
C VAL A 147 -11.90 -8.28 -7.93
N LEU A 148 -13.13 -8.61 -7.52
CA LEU A 148 -14.36 -8.22 -8.21
C LEU A 148 -14.62 -6.71 -8.10
N VAL A 149 -14.41 -6.13 -6.91
CA VAL A 149 -14.55 -4.69 -6.68
C VAL A 149 -13.50 -3.91 -7.43
N GLY A 150 -12.22 -4.28 -7.29
CA GLY A 150 -11.10 -3.66 -7.97
C GLY A 150 -11.24 -3.72 -9.50
N GLU A 151 -11.66 -4.87 -10.04
CA GLU A 151 -11.94 -5.01 -11.48
C GLU A 151 -13.01 -4.01 -11.95
N LYS A 152 -14.13 -3.90 -11.23
CA LYS A 152 -15.19 -2.94 -11.56
C LYS A 152 -14.72 -1.49 -11.47
N LEU A 153 -13.94 -1.14 -10.45
CA LEU A 153 -13.41 0.22 -10.28
C LEU A 153 -12.44 0.60 -11.40
N VAL A 154 -11.64 -0.37 -11.86
CA VAL A 154 -10.77 -0.16 -13.03
C VAL A 154 -11.61 -0.09 -14.30
N GLN A 155 -12.54 -1.03 -14.55
CA GLN A 155 -13.40 -1.02 -15.75
C GLN A 155 -14.20 0.28 -15.90
N THR A 156 -14.66 0.86 -14.79
CA THR A 156 -15.42 2.12 -14.77
C THR A 156 -14.55 3.38 -14.76
N GLY A 157 -13.22 3.24 -14.78
CA GLY A 157 -12.27 4.36 -14.80
C GLY A 157 -12.14 5.13 -13.48
N GLN A 158 -12.77 4.64 -12.40
CA GLN A 158 -12.65 5.22 -11.05
C GLN A 158 -11.28 4.99 -10.44
N ILE A 159 -10.62 3.88 -10.77
CA ILE A 159 -9.19 3.68 -10.52
C ILE A 159 -8.48 3.66 -11.87
N GLN A 160 -7.47 4.51 -11.98
CA GLN A 160 -6.63 4.60 -13.18
C GLN A 160 -5.20 4.16 -12.87
N PRO A 161 -4.49 3.59 -13.85
CA PRO A 161 -3.07 3.33 -13.73
C PRO A 161 -2.29 4.59 -13.35
N HIS A 162 -1.31 4.43 -12.47
CA HIS A 162 -0.28 5.45 -12.27
C HIS A 162 0.45 5.71 -13.59
N PRO A 163 1.04 6.91 -13.83
CA PRO A 163 1.80 7.17 -15.05
C PRO A 163 2.81 6.05 -15.34
N VAL A 164 2.85 5.60 -16.59
CA VAL A 164 3.72 4.51 -17.03
C VAL A 164 4.80 5.04 -17.95
N GLU A 165 6.01 4.53 -17.78
CA GLU A 165 7.11 4.68 -18.72
C GLU A 165 7.33 3.34 -19.41
N ILE A 166 6.93 3.26 -20.68
CA ILE A 166 7.03 2.04 -21.48
C ILE A 166 8.44 1.99 -22.07
N ARG A 167 9.14 0.87 -21.88
CA ARG A 167 10.49 0.61 -22.40
C ARG A 167 10.51 -0.69 -23.20
N GLY A 168 11.34 -0.74 -24.24
CA GLY A 168 11.57 -1.97 -25.02
C GLY A 168 12.65 -2.87 -24.41
N GLY A 169 12.96 -3.97 -25.11
CA GLY A 169 14.04 -4.89 -24.73
C GLY A 169 13.59 -6.15 -23.97
N GLY A 170 12.27 -6.38 -23.91
CA GLY A 170 11.69 -7.59 -23.33
C GLY A 170 12.17 -7.90 -21.92
N LEU A 171 12.32 -9.20 -21.62
CA LEU A 171 12.77 -9.67 -20.31
C LEU A 171 14.22 -9.26 -19.97
N VAL A 172 15.06 -9.05 -20.99
CA VAL A 172 16.45 -8.61 -20.76
C VAL A 172 16.47 -7.16 -20.26
N GLY A 173 15.62 -6.30 -20.83
CA GLY A 173 15.43 -4.92 -20.38
C GLY A 173 15.02 -4.81 -18.91
N VAL A 174 14.23 -5.75 -18.40
CA VAL A 174 13.82 -5.80 -16.97
C VAL A 174 15.03 -5.79 -16.03
N LEU A 175 16.15 -6.43 -16.42
CA LEU A 175 17.35 -6.46 -15.58
C LEU A 175 17.97 -5.05 -15.40
N GLU A 176 17.90 -4.21 -16.43
CA GLU A 176 18.30 -2.81 -16.34
C GLU A 176 17.37 -2.03 -15.41
N GLY A 177 16.06 -2.18 -15.58
CA GLY A 177 15.08 -1.53 -14.72
C GLY A 177 15.23 -1.92 -13.25
N LEU A 178 15.53 -3.20 -12.96
CA LEU A 178 15.81 -3.67 -11.60
C LEU A 178 17.08 -3.03 -11.01
N ARG A 179 18.11 -2.76 -11.82
CA ARG A 179 19.32 -2.04 -11.38
C ARG A 179 19.01 -0.57 -11.08
N GLU A 180 18.23 0.10 -11.93
CA GLU A 180 17.82 1.49 -11.73
C GLU A 180 17.00 1.65 -10.44
N ILE A 181 16.02 0.76 -10.21
CA ILE A 181 15.18 0.77 -9.00
C ILE A 181 16.02 0.63 -7.72
N ARG A 182 17.13 -0.11 -7.76
CA ARG A 182 18.02 -0.29 -6.60
C ARG A 182 18.81 0.95 -6.22
N THR A 183 19.03 1.88 -7.15
CA THR A 183 19.86 3.07 -6.90
C THR A 183 19.00 4.30 -6.69
N GLN A 184 18.18 4.68 -7.67
CA GLN A 184 17.37 5.91 -7.62
C GLN A 184 15.92 5.65 -8.03
N GLY A 185 15.70 4.77 -8.99
CA GLY A 185 14.40 4.43 -9.54
C GLY A 185 13.68 5.57 -10.27
N PRO A 186 12.58 5.24 -10.97
CA PRO A 186 11.74 6.23 -11.62
C PRO A 186 11.00 7.09 -10.58
N ARG A 187 10.85 8.39 -10.84
CA ARG A 187 10.05 9.29 -10.01
C ARG A 187 8.64 9.50 -10.60
N GLY A 188 7.61 9.25 -9.80
CA GLY A 188 6.21 9.52 -10.16
C GLY A 188 5.68 8.70 -11.33
N LYS A 189 6.31 7.56 -11.63
CA LYS A 189 5.94 6.67 -12.74
C LYS A 189 6.35 5.23 -12.47
N LYS A 190 5.64 4.28 -13.10
CA LYS A 190 6.00 2.86 -13.13
C LYS A 190 6.71 2.55 -14.45
N ILE A 191 7.88 1.93 -14.39
CA ILE A 191 8.55 1.39 -15.57
C ILE A 191 7.84 0.09 -15.97
N VAL A 192 7.49 -0.04 -17.25
CA VAL A 192 6.87 -1.25 -17.82
C VAL A 192 7.67 -1.63 -19.07
N TYR A 193 8.10 -2.89 -19.15
CA TYR A 193 8.80 -3.41 -20.32
C TYR A 193 7.82 -4.11 -21.26
N SER A 194 7.77 -3.68 -22.53
CA SER A 194 7.01 -4.38 -23.58
C SER A 194 7.75 -5.65 -24.00
N GLN A 195 7.01 -6.67 -24.44
CA GLN A 195 7.61 -7.90 -24.98
C GLN A 195 8.06 -7.77 -26.44
N GLU A 196 7.69 -6.68 -27.11
CA GLU A 196 8.11 -6.33 -28.48
C GLU A 196 9.60 -5.97 -28.57
#